data_AF-A0A238BJC9-F1
#
_entry.id   AF-A0A238BJC9-F1
#
_cell.length_a   1.000
_cell.length_b   1.000
_cell.length_c   1.000
_cell.angle_alpha   90.00
_cell.angle_beta   90.00
_cell.angle_gamma   90.00
#
_symmetry.space_group_name_H-M   'P 1'
#
loop_
_entity.id
_entity.type
_entity.pdbx_description
1 polymer ?
#
loop_
_entity_poly.entity_id
_entity_poly.type
_entity_poly.pdbx_seq_one_letter_code
_entity_poly.pdbx_strand_id
1 'polypeptide(L)'
;MLCNEKQRYTQVGGKRPFGVSLLYMGWDQHFGYQLYQSDPSGNYTGWKATCIGNNHQAAVSLLKQEYKSPDLIEAKKLAMKVLSKTLDVKLSAEKIEMATLTRRNDKTIVENLTVAEVSQLIKEHEEKEKEQEVQQLA
;
A
#
# COMPACT_ATOMS: atom_id res chain seq x y z
N MET A 1 -13.21 -3.16 17.80
CA MET A 1 -14.26 -4.18 17.56
C MET A 1 -13.80 -5.30 16.65
N LEU A 2 -13.28 -5.04 15.45
CA LEU A 2 -12.87 -6.10 14.51
C LEU A 2 -11.70 -6.97 15.01
N CYS A 3 -10.67 -6.36 15.58
CA CYS A 3 -9.50 -7.07 16.10
C CYS A 3 -9.83 -7.96 17.31
N ASN A 4 -10.74 -7.51 18.19
CA ASN A 4 -11.24 -8.30 19.31
C ASN A 4 -12.02 -9.54 18.82
N GLU A 5 -12.75 -9.41 17.72
CA GLU A 5 -13.46 -10.54 17.11
C GLU A 5 -12.48 -11.57 16.54
N LYS A 6 -11.42 -11.11 15.84
CA LYS A 6 -10.32 -11.98 15.39
C LYS A 6 -9.67 -12.72 16.56
N GLN A 7 -9.36 -11.99 17.63
CA GLN A 7 -8.73 -12.54 18.83
C GLN A 7 -9.64 -13.54 19.56
N ARG A 8 -10.97 -13.36 19.53
CA ARG A 8 -11.91 -14.33 20.11
C ARG A 8 -11.81 -15.71 19.43
N TYR A 9 -11.57 -15.73 18.13
CA TYR A 9 -11.39 -16.96 17.35
C TYR A 9 -10.03 -17.63 17.54
N THR A 10 -9.04 -16.94 18.13
CA THR A 10 -7.75 -17.54 18.48
C THR A 10 -7.70 -18.04 19.92
N GLN A 11 -8.49 -17.45 20.83
CA GLN A 11 -8.55 -17.86 22.23
C GLN A 11 -9.56 -18.98 22.52
N VAL A 12 -10.66 -19.06 21.76
CA VAL A 12 -11.67 -20.11 21.94
C VAL A 12 -11.35 -21.31 21.02
N GLY A 13 -11.10 -22.46 21.62
CA GLY A 13 -10.84 -23.71 20.88
C GLY A 13 -12.02 -24.15 20.01
N GLY A 14 -11.73 -24.89 18.93
CA GLY A 14 -12.75 -25.47 18.05
C GLY A 14 -13.22 -24.58 16.90
N LYS A 15 -12.68 -23.36 16.74
CA LYS A 15 -12.94 -22.49 15.58
C LYS A 15 -11.65 -22.23 14.80
N ARG A 16 -11.75 -22.22 13.47
CA ARG A 16 -10.64 -21.83 12.59
C ARG A 16 -10.46 -20.30 12.67
N PRO A 17 -9.25 -19.79 12.93
CA PRO A 17 -9.00 -18.36 12.99
C PRO A 17 -9.12 -17.71 11.61
N PHE A 18 -9.39 -16.41 11.59
CA PHE A 18 -9.43 -15.61 10.37
C PHE A 18 -8.02 -15.48 9.78
N GLY A 19 -7.72 -16.25 8.72
CA GLY A 19 -6.44 -16.20 8.01
C GLY A 19 -6.25 -14.98 7.11
N VAL A 20 -6.70 -13.80 7.54
CA VAL A 20 -6.66 -12.56 6.75
C VAL A 20 -6.02 -11.42 7.53
N SER A 21 -5.02 -10.80 6.90
CA SER A 21 -4.49 -9.51 7.29
C SER A 21 -5.15 -8.42 6.44
N LEU A 22 -5.46 -7.29 7.05
CA LEU A 22 -6.15 -6.17 6.38
C LEU A 22 -5.38 -4.88 6.60
N LEU A 23 -5.35 -4.04 5.56
CA LEU A 23 -4.93 -2.65 5.66
C LEU A 23 -6.15 -1.75 5.71
N TYR A 24 -6.13 -0.78 6.62
CA TYR A 24 -7.16 0.23 6.78
C TYR A 24 -6.53 1.58 6.51
N MET A 25 -7.12 2.33 5.59
CA MET A 25 -6.78 3.72 5.34
C MET A 25 -7.99 4.59 5.66
N GLY A 26 -7.77 5.73 6.30
CA GLY A 26 -8.86 6.59 6.73
C GLY A 26 -8.38 8.00 7.07
N TRP A 27 -9.34 8.87 7.32
CA TRP A 27 -9.10 10.20 7.87
C TRP A 27 -10.06 10.44 9.04
N ASP A 28 -9.54 11.02 10.12
CA ASP A 28 -10.35 11.51 11.24
C ASP A 28 -9.99 12.96 11.62
N GLN A 29 -10.82 13.58 12.45
CA GLN A 29 -10.65 14.97 12.89
C GLN A 29 -9.52 15.17 13.92
N HIS A 30 -9.07 14.11 14.58
CA HIS A 30 -8.14 14.21 15.73
C HIS A 30 -6.68 14.04 15.31
N PHE A 31 -6.43 13.13 14.36
CA PHE A 31 -5.12 12.66 13.95
C PHE A 31 -4.91 12.76 12.43
N GLY A 32 -5.95 13.10 11.66
CA GLY A 32 -5.85 13.25 10.21
C GLY A 32 -5.80 11.91 9.49
N TYR A 33 -4.94 11.81 8.46
CA TYR A 33 -4.80 10.57 7.69
C TYR A 33 -4.09 9.49 8.50
N GLN A 34 -4.67 8.29 8.53
CA GLN A 34 -4.16 7.16 9.26
C GLN A 34 -4.11 5.90 8.39
N LEU A 35 -3.08 5.09 8.61
CA LEU A 35 -2.92 3.78 8.01
C LEU A 35 -2.69 2.75 9.12
N TYR A 36 -3.55 1.74 9.17
CA TYR A 36 -3.46 0.65 10.13
C TYR A 36 -3.38 -0.69 9.42
N GLN A 37 -2.68 -1.62 10.04
CA GLN A 37 -2.66 -3.02 9.65
C GLN A 37 -3.27 -3.85 10.78
N SER A 38 -4.08 -4.86 10.45
CA SER A 38 -4.45 -5.92 11.39
C SER A 38 -3.93 -7.27 10.91
N ASP A 39 -3.56 -8.12 11.85
CA ASP A 39 -3.13 -9.49 11.61
C ASP A 39 -4.22 -10.52 12.03
N PRO A 40 -4.04 -11.81 11.73
CA PRO A 40 -4.94 -12.88 12.17
C PRO A 40 -5.03 -13.04 13.70
N SER A 41 -4.01 -12.60 14.43
CA SER A 41 -3.95 -12.75 15.89
C SER A 41 -4.87 -11.77 16.62
N GLY A 42 -5.31 -10.71 15.92
CA GLY A 42 -6.08 -9.62 16.49
C GLY A 42 -5.20 -8.45 16.96
N ASN A 43 -3.92 -8.45 16.64
CA ASN A 43 -3.06 -7.29 16.80
C ASN A 43 -3.30 -6.31 15.66
N TYR A 44 -3.24 -5.02 15.99
CA TYR A 44 -3.25 -3.95 15.01
C TYR A 44 -2.14 -2.95 15.29
N THR A 45 -1.57 -2.40 14.23
CA THR A 45 -0.43 -1.49 14.30
C THR A 45 -0.61 -0.34 13.32
N GLY A 46 -0.22 0.87 13.74
CA GLY A 46 -0.25 2.08 12.91
C GLY A 46 1.04 2.23 12.12
N TRP A 47 0.94 2.63 10.85
CA TRP A 47 2.06 2.74 9.93
C TRP A 47 2.01 4.05 9.15
N LYS A 48 3.18 4.53 8.70
CA LYS A 48 3.27 5.62 7.70
C LYS A 48 3.28 5.08 6.27
N ALA A 49 3.93 3.94 6.08
CA ALA A 49 3.88 3.13 4.88
C ALA A 49 4.09 1.66 5.30
N THR A 50 3.33 0.75 4.70
CA THR A 50 3.46 -0.69 4.95
C THR A 50 3.05 -1.49 3.72
N CYS A 51 3.44 -2.75 3.68
CA CYS A 51 3.08 -3.72 2.66
C CYS A 51 2.75 -5.05 3.35
N ILE A 52 1.73 -5.75 2.85
CA ILE A 52 1.33 -7.07 3.34
C ILE A 52 1.34 -8.07 2.18
N GLY A 53 1.47 -9.36 2.51
CA GLY A 53 1.45 -10.43 1.52
C GLY A 53 2.84 -10.97 1.20
N ASN A 54 2.97 -11.57 0.01
CA ASN A 54 4.22 -12.16 -0.43
C ASN A 54 5.29 -11.09 -0.66
N ASN A 55 6.56 -11.41 -0.40
CA ASN A 55 7.70 -10.50 -0.56
C ASN A 55 7.61 -9.17 0.24
N HIS A 56 6.73 -9.08 1.25
CA HIS A 56 6.56 -7.85 2.04
C HIS A 56 7.85 -7.37 2.72
N GLN A 57 8.77 -8.27 3.09
CA GLN A 57 10.05 -7.89 3.72
C GLN A 57 10.91 -7.02 2.80
N ALA A 58 10.97 -7.37 1.51
CA ALA A 58 11.67 -6.57 0.50
C ALA A 58 10.94 -5.24 0.26
N ALA A 59 9.61 -5.27 0.16
CA ALA A 59 8.79 -4.07 -0.02
C ALA A 59 8.98 -3.06 1.13
N VAL A 60 8.89 -3.53 2.38
CA VAL A 60 9.07 -2.70 3.58
C VAL A 60 10.50 -2.17 3.68
N SER A 61 11.51 -2.94 3.26
CA SER A 61 12.90 -2.48 3.24
C SER A 61 13.11 -1.33 2.25
N LEU A 62 12.53 -1.44 1.04
CA LEU A 62 12.53 -0.35 0.06
C LEU A 62 11.77 0.87 0.57
N LEU A 63 10.59 0.68 1.15
CA LEU A 63 9.81 1.76 1.76
C LEU A 63 10.58 2.49 2.85
N LYS A 64 11.34 1.78 3.70
CA LYS A 64 12.17 2.42 4.74
C LYS A 64 13.27 3.32 4.17
N GLN A 65 13.82 2.99 3.00
CA GLN A 65 14.88 3.77 2.37
C GLN A 65 14.34 4.98 1.60
N GLU A 66 13.20 4.81 0.92
CA GLU A 66 12.68 5.77 -0.06
C GLU A 66 11.56 6.66 0.49
N TYR A 67 10.89 6.27 1.56
CA TYR A 67 9.79 7.05 2.14
C TYR A 67 10.31 8.32 2.81
N LYS A 68 9.97 9.47 2.23
CA LYS A 68 10.37 10.81 2.72
C LYS A 68 9.16 11.74 2.93
N SER A 69 8.07 11.19 3.46
CA SER A 69 6.79 11.91 3.62
C SER A 69 6.30 12.53 2.28
N PRO A 70 6.10 11.68 1.26
CA PRO A 70 5.79 12.14 -0.10
C PRO A 70 4.42 12.81 -0.20
N ASP A 71 4.28 13.72 -1.17
CA ASP A 71 2.97 14.19 -1.63
C ASP A 71 2.21 13.07 -2.36
N LEU A 72 0.92 13.26 -2.64
CA LEU A 72 0.08 12.23 -3.27
C LEU A 72 0.66 11.71 -4.61
N ILE A 73 1.21 12.61 -5.43
CA ILE A 73 1.81 12.24 -6.73
C ILE A 73 3.08 11.41 -6.52
N GLU A 74 3.94 11.82 -5.59
CA GLU A 74 5.16 11.10 -5.25
C GLU A 74 4.87 9.75 -4.60
N ALA A 75 3.83 9.68 -3.76
CA ALA A 75 3.38 8.45 -3.12
C ALA A 75 2.89 7.43 -4.14
N LYS A 76 2.14 7.86 -5.17
CA LYS A 76 1.74 6.99 -6.30
C LYS A 76 2.96 6.42 -7.02
N LYS A 77 3.96 7.26 -7.31
CA LYS A 77 5.20 6.84 -7.98
C LYS A 77 6.03 5.89 -7.11
N LEU A 78 6.13 6.17 -5.82
CA LEU A 78 6.83 5.31 -4.87
C LEU A 78 6.13 3.95 -4.73
N ALA A 79 4.80 3.93 -4.63
CA ALA A 79 4.03 2.69 -4.59
C ALA A 79 4.27 1.84 -5.85
N MET A 80 4.29 2.46 -7.03
CA MET A 80 4.62 1.77 -8.28
C MET A 80 6.04 1.20 -8.30
N LYS A 81 7.04 1.97 -7.84
CA LYS A 81 8.44 1.52 -7.74
C LYS A 81 8.60 0.35 -6.76
N VAL A 82 7.85 0.36 -5.65
CA VAL A 82 7.89 -0.75 -4.69
C VAL A 82 7.23 -1.98 -5.27
N LEU A 83 6.11 -1.82 -5.97
CA LEU A 83 5.42 -2.93 -6.63
C LEU A 83 6.26 -3.56 -7.75
N SER A 84 6.90 -2.76 -8.62
CA SER A 84 7.75 -3.28 -9.71
C SER A 84 8.91 -4.14 -9.21
N LYS A 85 9.54 -3.74 -8.10
CA LYS A 85 10.68 -4.46 -7.52
C LYS A 85 10.31 -5.68 -6.70
N THR A 86 9.04 -5.84 -6.36
CA THR A 86 8.58 -6.93 -5.46
C THR A 86 7.66 -7.92 -6.13
N LEU A 87 7.05 -7.53 -7.25
CA LEU A 87 6.35 -8.42 -8.17
C LEU A 87 7.34 -9.10 -9.12
N ASP A 88 7.32 -10.42 -9.16
CA ASP A 88 8.12 -11.22 -10.10
C ASP A 88 7.57 -11.20 -11.54
N VAL A 89 6.56 -10.36 -11.82
CA VAL A 89 5.83 -10.31 -13.08
C VAL A 89 5.79 -8.88 -13.59
N LYS A 90 5.89 -8.71 -14.90
CA LYS A 90 5.77 -7.39 -15.54
C LYS A 90 4.46 -6.71 -15.13
N LEU A 91 4.55 -5.45 -14.71
CA LEU A 91 3.41 -4.61 -14.35
C LEU A 91 2.46 -4.48 -15.55
N SER A 92 1.18 -4.82 -15.34
CA SER A 92 0.12 -4.53 -16.31
C SER A 92 -1.03 -3.83 -15.59
N ALA A 93 -1.69 -2.91 -16.28
CA ALA A 93 -2.78 -2.11 -15.70
C ALA A 93 -4.00 -2.96 -15.31
N GLU A 94 -4.13 -4.17 -15.83
CA GLU A 94 -5.17 -5.13 -15.46
C GLU A 94 -4.85 -5.89 -14.16
N LYS A 95 -3.58 -5.97 -13.76
CA LYS A 95 -3.13 -6.71 -12.57
C LYS A 95 -3.00 -5.85 -11.33
N ILE A 96 -3.11 -4.53 -11.50
CA ILE A 96 -2.83 -3.56 -10.46
C ILE A 96 -4.03 -2.64 -10.33
N GLU A 97 -4.56 -2.57 -9.12
CA GLU A 97 -5.56 -1.59 -8.74
C GLU A 97 -4.93 -0.62 -7.75
N MET A 98 -5.24 0.67 -7.91
CA MET A 98 -4.79 1.71 -7.01
C MET A 98 -5.98 2.56 -6.60
N ALA A 99 -6.15 2.75 -5.30
CA ALA A 99 -7.14 3.64 -4.74
C ALA A 99 -6.45 4.76 -3.96
N THR A 100 -7.03 5.95 -4.00
CA THR A 100 -6.58 7.09 -3.22
C THR A 100 -7.70 7.62 -2.35
N LEU A 101 -7.34 8.11 -1.17
CA LEU A 101 -8.25 8.76 -0.25
C LEU A 101 -7.78 10.19 -0.09
N THR A 102 -8.64 11.13 -0.49
CA THR A 102 -8.36 12.56 -0.39
C THR A 102 -9.47 13.26 0.37
N ARG A 103 -9.15 14.40 0.98
CA ARG A 103 -10.13 15.24 1.65
C ARG A 103 -10.34 16.52 0.83
N ARG A 104 -11.56 16.74 0.36
CA ARG A 104 -11.98 17.95 -0.38
C ARG A 104 -13.24 18.50 0.27
N ASN A 105 -13.25 19.79 0.60
CA ASN A 105 -14.41 20.47 1.21
C ASN A 105 -14.98 19.72 2.43
N ASP A 106 -14.11 19.31 3.35
CA ASP A 106 -14.45 18.52 4.54
C ASP A 106 -15.11 17.15 4.31
N LYS A 107 -15.09 16.67 3.07
CA LYS A 107 -15.54 15.32 2.71
C LYS A 107 -14.35 14.45 2.36
N THR A 108 -14.36 13.25 2.90
CA THR A 108 -13.41 12.20 2.55
C THR A 108 -13.91 11.49 1.31
N ILE A 109 -13.12 11.55 0.23
CA ILE A 109 -13.42 10.97 -1.07
C ILE A 109 -12.43 9.85 -1.34
N VAL A 110 -12.95 8.66 -1.64
CA VAL A 110 -12.16 7.52 -2.09
C VAL A 110 -12.35 7.39 -3.60
N GLU A 111 -11.26 7.48 -4.35
CA GLU A 111 -11.24 7.40 -5.80
C GLU A 111 -10.34 6.24 -6.22
N ASN A 112 -10.92 5.28 -6.96
CA ASN A 112 -10.16 4.25 -7.64
C ASN A 112 -9.61 4.83 -8.94
N LEU A 113 -8.31 4.66 -9.17
CA LEU A 113 -7.69 5.09 -10.41
C LEU A 113 -8.21 4.24 -11.56
N THR A 114 -8.43 4.89 -12.69
CA THR A 114 -8.82 4.22 -13.93
C THR A 114 -7.64 3.45 -14.51
N VAL A 115 -7.93 2.45 -15.34
CA VAL A 115 -6.92 1.67 -16.06
C VAL A 115 -6.00 2.57 -16.90
N ALA A 116 -6.53 3.68 -17.43
CA ALA A 116 -5.76 4.66 -18.20
C ALA A 116 -4.73 5.38 -17.33
N GLU A 117 -5.11 5.83 -16.13
CA GLU A 117 -4.21 6.50 -15.19
C GLU A 117 -3.13 5.54 -14.66
N VAL A 118 -3.50 4.30 -14.35
CA VAL A 118 -2.53 3.27 -13.93
C VAL A 118 -1.56 2.96 -15.07
N SER A 119 -2.04 2.86 -16.31
CA SER A 119 -1.19 2.64 -17.48
C SER A 119 -0.19 3.78 -17.69
N GLN A 120 -0.61 5.02 -17.45
CA GLN A 120 0.28 6.18 -17.53
C GLN A 120 1.36 6.12 -16.45
N LEU A 121 1.00 5.79 -15.20
CA LEU A 121 1.97 5.64 -14.10
C LEU A 121 2.99 4.52 -14.36
N ILE A 122 2.57 3.41 -15.00
CA ILE A 122 3.49 2.33 -15.40
C ILE A 122 4.48 2.84 -16.44
N LYS A 123 4.02 3.57 -17.48
CA LYS A 123 4.91 4.14 -18.51
C LYS A 123 5.91 5.13 -17.91
N GLU A 124 5.44 6.06 -17.07
CA GLU A 124 6.31 7.02 -16.36
C GLU A 124 7.35 6.31 -15.49
N HIS A 125 7.00 5.15 -14.91
CA HIS A 125 7.94 4.36 -14.13
C HIS A 125 9.00 3.68 -15.01
N GLU A 126 8.60 3.04 -16.12
CA GLU A 126 9.51 2.41 -17.08
C GLU A 126 10.49 3.41 -17.71
N GLU A 127 10.05 4.64 -18.00
CA GLU A 127 10.91 5.72 -18.51
C GLU A 127 11.95 6.13 -17.46
N LYS A 128 11.54 6.32 -16.21
CA LYS A 128 12.46 6.67 -15.12
C LYS A 128 13.47 5.58 -14.81
N GLU A 129 13.09 4.30 -14.90
CA GLU A 129 14.06 3.21 -14.73
C GLU A 129 15.12 3.23 -15.83
N LYS A 130 14.72 3.44 -17.09
CA LYS A 130 15.66 3.58 -18.21
C LYS A 130 16.60 4.77 -18.03
N GLU A 131 16.08 5.93 -17.60
CA GLU A 131 16.90 7.11 -17.32
C GLU A 131 17.93 6.86 -16.21
N GLN A 132 17.54 6.15 -15.15
CA GLN A 132 18.44 5.78 -14.05
C GLN A 132 19.52 4.80 -14.50
N GLU A 133 19.17 3.80 -15.33
CA GLU A 133 20.13 2.87 -15.90
C GLU A 133 21.13 3.59 -16.82
N VAL A 134 20.67 4.49 -17.68
CA VAL A 134 21.53 5.28 -18.57
C VAL A 134 22.47 6.19 -17.77
N GLN A 135 21.98 6.83 -16.70
CA GLN A 135 22.82 7.64 -15.80
C GLN A 135 23.83 6.81 -14.99
N GLN A 136 23.54 5.55 -14.71
CA GLN A 136 24.44 4.66 -13.98
C GLN A 136 25.51 4.03 -14.88
N LEU A 137 25.30 4.03 -16.20
CA LEU A 137 26.22 3.54 -17.22
C LEU A 137 27.12 4.64 -17.82
N ALA A 138 26.84 5.92 -17.53
CA ALA A 138 27.63 7.07 -17.94
C ALA A 138 28.63 7.51 -16.85
#